data_AF-A0A925KEC1-F1
#
_entry.id   AF-A0A925KEC1-F1
#
_cell.length_a   1.000
_cell.length_b   1.000
_cell.length_c   1.000
_cell.angle_alpha   90.00
_cell.angle_beta   90.00
_cell.angle_gamma   90.00
#
_symmetry.space_group_name_H-M   'P 1'
#
loop_
_entity.id
_entity.type
_entity.pdbx_description
1 polymer ?
#
loop_
_entity_poly.entity_id
_entity_poly.type
_entity_poly.pdbx_seq_one_letter_code
_entity_poly.pdbx_strand_id
1 'polypeptide(L)' 'MLHSKLHAGLRLVDLLKLTRSLGTRLGDPAGKAHEGYAWQDDAGDVVEVELVQGRTSVWRLRRAGDNGAGP' A
#
# COMPACT_ATOMS: atom_id res chain seq x y z
N MET A 1 4.78 6.33 -9.21
CA MET A 1 6.14 5.74 -9.06
C MET A 1 6.33 4.91 -7.77
N LEU A 2 5.49 5.02 -6.74
CA LEU A 2 5.64 4.24 -5.50
C LEU A 2 5.67 2.72 -5.74
N HIS A 3 4.79 2.23 -6.62
CA HIS A 3 4.70 0.80 -6.97
C HIS A 3 6.02 0.21 -7.50
N SER A 4 6.85 0.99 -8.20
CA SER A 4 8.11 0.50 -8.79
C SER A 4 9.19 0.23 -7.74
N LYS A 5 9.04 0.76 -6.52
CA LYS A 5 9.95 0.54 -5.39
C LYS A 5 9.38 -0.41 -4.34
N LEU A 6 8.13 -0.84 -4.51
CA LEU A 6 7.47 -1.75 -3.60
C LEU A 6 7.86 -3.19 -3.90
N HIS A 7 8.27 -3.89 -2.85
CA HIS A 7 8.56 -5.32 -2.90
C HIS A 7 8.30 -5.94 -1.53
N ALA A 8 8.11 -7.26 -1.53
CA ALA A 8 7.99 -8.02 -0.27
C ALA A 8 9.25 -7.83 0.59
N GLY A 9 9.06 -7.71 1.90
CA GLY A 9 10.12 -7.51 2.89
C GLY A 9 10.59 -6.06 3.08
N LEU A 10 10.09 -5.10 2.29
CA LEU A 10 10.34 -3.67 2.51
C LEU A 10 9.86 -3.25 3.91
N ARG A 11 10.66 -2.48 4.64
CA ARG A 11 10.32 -2.06 6.01
C ARG A 11 9.40 -0.84 5.98
N LEU A 12 8.50 -0.75 6.95
CA LEU A 12 7.62 0.42 7.14
C LEU A 12 8.41 1.74 7.15
N VAL A 13 9.56 1.77 7.82
CA VAL A 13 10.41 2.98 7.87
C VAL A 13 10.91 3.38 6.49
N ASP A 14 11.26 2.44 5.62
CA ASP A 14 11.72 2.75 4.26
C ASP A 14 10.56 3.16 3.37
N LEU A 15 9.38 2.56 3.56
CA LEU A 15 8.13 2.98 2.94
C LEU A 15 7.81 4.45 3.29
N LEU A 16 7.89 4.81 4.57
CA LEU A 16 7.67 6.18 5.06
C LEU A 16 8.66 7.18 4.46
N LYS A 17 9.92 6.78 4.23
CA LYS A 17 10.89 7.65 3.53
C LYS A 17 10.50 7.88 2.08
N LEU A 18 9.93 6.88 1.41
CA LEU A 18 9.50 6.96 0.01
C LEU A 18 8.23 7.79 -0.15
N THR A 19 7.25 7.59 0.72
CA THR A 19 5.92 8.22 0.64
C THR A 19 5.83 9.54 1.40
N ARG A 20 6.80 9.81 2.28
CA ARG A 20 6.82 10.95 3.23
C ARG A 20 5.56 11.05 4.08
N SER A 21 4.82 9.96 4.21
CA SER A 21 3.51 9.89 4.84
C SER A 21 3.12 8.45 5.17
N LEU A 22 2.39 8.23 6.27
CA LEU A 22 1.92 6.88 6.64
C LEU A 22 0.84 6.34 5.70
N GLY A 23 0.16 7.22 4.95
CA GLY A 23 -0.99 6.85 4.14
C GLY A 23 -2.26 6.64 4.95
N THR A 24 -3.31 6.18 4.28
CA THR A 24 -4.61 5.90 4.88
C THR A 24 -4.63 4.47 5.40
N ARG A 25 -4.86 4.28 6.70
CA ARG A 25 -4.96 2.93 7.29
C ARG A 25 -6.19 2.19 6.75
N LEU A 26 -5.96 1.03 6.14
CA LEU A 26 -6.98 0.13 5.60
C LEU A 26 -7.37 -0.92 6.66
N GLY A 27 -8.02 -0.48 7.73
CA GLY A 27 -8.54 -1.37 8.78
C GLY A 27 -7.49 -2.26 9.48
N ASP A 28 -7.97 -3.17 10.33
CA ASP A 28 -7.15 -4.12 11.08
C ASP A 28 -7.44 -5.54 10.59
N PRO A 29 -6.57 -6.14 9.75
CA PRO A 29 -6.70 -7.54 9.36
C PRO A 29 -6.48 -8.47 10.56
N ALA A 30 -7.54 -8.76 11.31
CA ALA A 30 -7.71 -9.91 12.22
C ALA A 30 -6.62 -10.19 13.29
N GLY A 31 -5.62 -9.33 13.50
CA GLY A 31 -4.58 -9.54 14.51
C GLY A 31 -3.57 -8.40 14.58
N LYS A 32 -3.04 -8.16 15.79
CA LYS A 32 -2.09 -7.07 16.15
C LYS A 32 -0.84 -6.93 15.26
N ALA A 33 -0.60 -7.87 14.35
CA ALA A 33 0.59 -7.95 13.53
C ALA A 33 0.36 -7.60 12.05
N HIS A 34 -0.90 -7.49 11.60
CA HIS A 34 -1.23 -7.22 10.21
C HIS A 34 -1.78 -5.79 10.08
N GLU A 35 -1.14 -4.95 9.27
CA GLU A 35 -1.48 -3.54 9.12
C GLU A 35 -1.64 -3.21 7.64
N GLY A 36 -2.83 -2.73 7.24
CA GLY A 36 -3.08 -2.27 5.88
C GLY A 36 -2.93 -0.76 5.74
N TYR A 37 -2.29 -0.29 4.67
CA TYR A 37 -2.18 1.14 4.34
C TYR A 37 -2.37 1.40 2.85
N ALA A 38 -2.95 2.55 2.51
CA ALA A 38 -3.13 3.02 1.14
C ALA A 38 -2.48 4.38 0.91
N TRP A 39 -1.93 4.57 -0.28
CA TRP A 39 -1.53 5.86 -0.81
C TRP A 39 -2.24 6.09 -2.12
N GLN A 40 -2.89 7.24 -2.23
CA GLN A 40 -3.43 7.73 -3.49
C GLN A 40 -2.49 8.80 -4.05
N ASP A 41 -2.21 8.75 -5.34
CA ASP A 41 -1.53 9.85 -6.03
C ASP A 41 -2.50 10.81 -6.71
N ASP A 42 -1.97 11.92 -7.23
CA ASP A 42 -2.73 13.00 -7.85
C ASP A 42 -3.50 12.57 -9.11
N ALA A 43 -3.02 11.53 -9.81
CA ALA A 43 -3.72 10.94 -10.94
C ALA A 43 -4.89 10.02 -10.52
N GLY A 44 -5.06 9.78 -9.21
CA GLY A 44 -6.11 8.96 -8.62
C GLY A 44 -5.74 7.48 -8.46
N ASP A 45 -4.54 7.07 -8.86
CA ASP A 45 -4.08 5.69 -8.67
C ASP A 45 -3.87 5.43 -7.17
N VAL A 46 -4.30 4.26 -6.70
CA VAL A 46 -4.22 3.84 -5.30
C VAL A 46 -3.29 2.65 -5.15
N VAL A 47 -2.31 2.78 -4.27
CA VAL A 47 -1.40 1.72 -3.88
C VAL A 47 -1.75 1.25 -2.49
N GLU A 48 -2.14 -0.01 -2.36
CA GLU A 48 -2.47 -0.67 -1.10
C GLU A 48 -1.32 -1.58 -0.70
N VAL A 49 -0.90 -1.50 0.56
CA VAL A 49 0.22 -2.26 1.11
C VAL A 49 -0.25 -2.92 2.39
N GLU A 50 -0.08 -4.24 2.46
CA GLU A 50 -0.30 -5.01 3.67
C GLU A 50 1.06 -5.28 4.31
N LEU A 51 1.21 -4.92 5.58
CA LEU A 51 2.39 -5.17 6.38
C LEU A 51 2.11 -6.25 7.41
N VAL A 52 3.10 -7.13 7.59
CA VAL A 52 3.14 -8.09 8.68
C VAL A 52 4.39 -7.80 9.51
N GLN A 53 4.21 -7.52 10.81
CA GLN A 53 5.31 -7.17 11.72
C GLN A 53 6.16 -5.99 11.19
N GLY A 54 5.50 -4.96 10.66
CA GLY A 54 6.17 -3.76 10.12
C GLY A 54 6.92 -3.97 8.79
N ARG A 55 6.67 -5.08 8.07
CA ARG A 55 7.26 -5.38 6.76
C ARG A 55 6.19 -5.63 5.72
N THR A 56 6.35 -5.07 4.53
CA THR A 56 5.47 -5.33 3.40
C THR A 56 5.42 -6.82 3.10
N SER A 57 4.23 -7.40 3.23
CA SER A 57 3.96 -8.79 2.88
C SER A 57 3.44 -8.86 1.45
N VAL A 58 2.44 -8.04 1.13
CA VAL A 58 1.85 -7.93 -0.22
C VAL A 58 1.49 -6.48 -0.51
N TRP A 59 1.43 -6.14 -1.80
CA TRP A 59 0.96 -4.84 -2.26
C TRP A 59 0.11 -4.98 -3.53
N ARG A 60 -0.78 -4.02 -3.77
CA ARG A 60 -1.66 -3.95 -4.93
C ARG A 60 -1.69 -2.52 -5.46
N LEU A 61 -1.76 -2.38 -6.78
CA LEU A 61 -1.96 -1.10 -7.45
C LEU A 61 -3.32 -1.13 -8.14
N ARG A 62 -4.23 -0.26 -7.70
CA ARG A 62 -5.50 0.03 -8.37
C ARG A 62 -5.33 1.32 -9.15
N ARG A 63 -5.51 1.28 -10.47
CA ARG A 63 -5.39 2.50 -11.27
C ARG A 63 -6.70 3.28 -11.31
N ALA A 64 -6.64 4.60 -11.46
CA ALA A 64 -7.80 5.49 -11.45
C ALA A 64 -8.86 5.21 -12.54
N GLY A 65 -8.53 4.41 -13.55
CA GLY A 65 -9.47 3.93 -14.59
C GLY A 65 -9.82 2.44 -14.49
N ASP A 66 -9.22 1.71 -13.55
CA ASP A 66 -9.49 0.30 -13.29
C ASP A 66 -10.64 0.17 -12.27
N ASN A 67 -11.74 0.89 -12.52
CA ASN A 67 -13.00 0.61 -11.84
C ASN A 67 -13.61 -0.63 -12.49
N GLY A 68 -13.12 -1.81 -12.10
CA GLY A 68 -13.58 -3.16 -12.45
C GLY A 68 -14.76 -3.26 -13.41
N ALA A 69 -14.55 -2.86 -14.66
CA ALA A 69 -15.48 -3.04 -15.76
C ALA A 69 -14.70 -3.73 -16.87
N GLY A 70 -14.72 -5.06 -16.82
CA GLY A 70 -14.30 -5.88 -17.93
C GLY A 70 -14.53 -7.36 -17.64
N PRO A 71 -15.23 -8.11 -18.49
CA PRO A 71 -16.21 -7.74 -19.53
C PRO A 71 -17.67 -7.68 -19.03
#